data_AF-A0A9W8LWC7-F1
#
_entry.id   AF-A0A9W8LWC7-F1
#
_cell.length_a   1.000
_cell.length_b   1.000
_cell.length_c   1.000
_cell.angle_alpha   90.00
_cell.angle_beta   90.00
_cell.angle_gamma   90.00
#
_symmetry.space_group_name_H-M   'P 1'
#
loop_
_entity.id
_entity.type
_entity.pdbx_description
1 polymer ?
#
loop_
_entity_poly.entity_id
_entity_poly.type
_entity_poly.pdbx_seq_one_letter_code
_entity_poly.pdbx_strand_id
1 'polypeptide(L)'
;AFLGALMVGWKLHYYKIVKNEYYGYPDEWFPSVSATIGDRYPGRSVFQLLIALTAPPRLLLHIFWYVLTSRAAPKRAQALFWIGFLRTWTCGGWVYVTSGDDHDVHDVMMISYMLLTLPYMLLLIQTSDKSMFVHSAKTLAQNKTRRKLVCSLFFGAIPPMIYFFINHKVHKIAGAYTTYAFFEWALILFDVMFDSLAMVEFKALDLSILPAKSDEQRD
;
A
#
# COMPACT_ATOMS: atom_id res chain seq x y z
N ALA A 1 4.24 3.77 -9.89
CA ALA A 1 4.37 2.34 -10.25
C ALA A 1 3.09 1.82 -10.92
N PHE A 2 2.00 1.63 -10.18
CA PHE A 2 0.75 1.03 -10.69
C PHE A 2 0.19 1.67 -11.97
N LEU A 3 0.04 2.99 -12.01
CA LEU A 3 -0.46 3.69 -13.21
C LEU A 3 0.46 3.52 -14.42
N GLY A 4 1.78 3.49 -14.21
CA GLY A 4 2.75 3.25 -15.29
C GLY A 4 2.59 1.84 -15.88
N ALA A 5 2.39 0.85 -15.02
CA ALA A 5 2.09 -0.53 -15.42
C ALA A 5 0.78 -0.61 -16.22
N LEU A 6 -0.28 0.06 -15.74
CA LEU A 6 -1.59 0.12 -16.40
C LEU A 6 -1.50 0.74 -17.80
N MET A 7 -0.82 1.88 -17.93
CA MET A 7 -0.64 2.55 -19.22
C MET A 7 0.11 1.67 -20.23
N VAL A 8 1.19 1.02 -19.80
CA VAL A 8 1.96 0.10 -20.65
C VAL A 8 1.13 -1.14 -21.00
N GLY A 9 0.42 -1.70 -20.03
CA GLY A 9 -0.47 -2.84 -20.19
C GLY A 9 -1.59 -2.58 -21.19
N TRP A 10 -2.29 -1.45 -21.06
CA TRP A 10 -3.32 -1.03 -22.01
C TRP A 10 -2.77 -0.84 -23.42
N LYS A 11 -1.59 -0.23 -23.57
CA LYS A 11 -1.03 0.04 -24.90
C LYS A 11 -0.59 -1.24 -25.63
N LEU A 12 -0.03 -2.21 -24.90
CA LEU A 12 0.64 -3.37 -25.51
C LEU A 12 -0.14 -4.68 -25.40
N HIS A 13 -0.94 -4.84 -24.34
CA HIS A 13 -1.51 -6.13 -23.96
C HIS A 13 -2.97 -6.04 -23.48
N TYR A 14 -3.73 -5.02 -23.90
CA TYR A 14 -5.11 -4.78 -23.44
C TYR A 14 -5.96 -6.05 -23.33
N TYR A 15 -6.18 -6.76 -24.44
CA TYR A 15 -7.01 -7.96 -24.48
C TYR A 15 -6.50 -9.12 -23.61
N LYS A 16 -5.21 -9.10 -23.25
CA LYS A 16 -4.61 -10.14 -22.40
C LYS A 16 -4.78 -9.82 -20.93
N ILE A 17 -4.65 -8.56 -20.53
CA ILE A 17 -4.71 -8.14 -19.12
C ILE A 17 -6.16 -8.02 -18.61
N VAL A 18 -7.14 -7.87 -19.50
CA VAL A 18 -8.58 -7.86 -19.13
C VAL A 18 -9.19 -9.25 -19.15
N LYS A 19 -8.46 -10.26 -19.61
CA LYS A 19 -8.96 -11.63 -19.71
C LYS A 19 -8.82 -12.33 -18.35
N ASN A 20 -9.91 -12.95 -17.89
CA ASN A 20 -9.89 -13.85 -16.74
C ASN A 20 -9.90 -15.33 -17.21
N GLU A 21 -10.11 -16.27 -16.28
CA GLU A 21 -10.13 -17.71 -16.58
C GLU A 21 -11.24 -18.14 -17.55
N TYR A 22 -12.38 -17.44 -17.54
CA TYR A 22 -13.61 -17.83 -18.22
C TYR A 22 -14.03 -16.87 -19.33
N TYR A 23 -13.80 -15.57 -19.15
CA TYR A 23 -14.25 -14.47 -20.00
C TYR A 23 -13.11 -13.53 -20.37
N GLY A 24 -13.31 -12.76 -21.42
CA GLY A 24 -12.45 -11.65 -21.81
C GLY A 24 -13.29 -10.54 -22.41
N TYR A 25 -12.66 -9.63 -23.13
CA TYR A 25 -13.38 -8.57 -23.84
C TYR A 25 -14.41 -9.18 -24.82
N PRO A 26 -15.66 -8.68 -24.88
CA PRO A 26 -16.15 -7.41 -24.31
C PRO A 26 -16.72 -7.49 -22.89
N ASP A 27 -16.97 -8.68 -22.36
CA ASP A 27 -17.60 -8.85 -21.04
C ASP A 27 -16.70 -8.34 -19.92
N GLU A 28 -15.40 -8.62 -20.06
CA GLU A 28 -14.36 -8.11 -19.16
C GLU A 28 -13.50 -7.08 -19.88
N TRP A 29 -13.45 -5.87 -19.33
CA TRP A 29 -12.87 -4.72 -20.02
C TRP A 29 -11.96 -3.87 -19.13
N PHE A 30 -11.92 -4.12 -17.82
CA PHE A 30 -10.97 -3.47 -16.92
C PHE A 30 -10.09 -4.50 -16.20
N PRO A 31 -8.76 -4.34 -16.22
CA PRO A 31 -7.86 -5.35 -15.69
C PRO A 31 -7.75 -5.28 -14.16
N SER A 32 -7.60 -6.44 -13.52
CA SER A 32 -7.24 -6.55 -12.10
C SER A 32 -5.86 -5.94 -11.83
N VAL A 33 -5.58 -5.61 -10.57
CA VAL A 33 -4.26 -5.08 -10.18
C VAL A 33 -3.19 -6.13 -10.46
N SER A 34 -3.43 -7.40 -10.07
CA SER A 34 -2.48 -8.49 -10.28
C SER A 34 -2.17 -8.73 -11.76
N ALA A 35 -3.18 -8.74 -12.64
CA ALA A 35 -2.97 -8.90 -14.08
C ALA A 35 -2.18 -7.74 -14.69
N THR A 36 -2.43 -6.52 -14.18
CA THR A 36 -1.77 -5.30 -14.66
C THR A 36 -0.28 -5.29 -14.33
N ILE A 37 0.10 -5.74 -13.12
CA ILE A 37 1.47 -5.63 -12.63
C ILE A 37 2.33 -6.87 -12.91
N GLY A 38 1.70 -8.03 -13.07
CA GLY A 38 2.39 -9.32 -13.00
C GLY A 38 2.56 -10.05 -14.33
N ASP A 39 1.64 -9.88 -15.28
CA ASP A 39 1.49 -10.89 -16.31
C ASP A 39 2.50 -10.78 -17.46
N ARG A 40 2.93 -9.57 -17.83
CA ARG A 40 3.56 -9.36 -19.14
C ARG A 40 4.71 -8.34 -19.14
N TYR A 41 5.76 -8.67 -19.87
CA TYR A 41 6.78 -7.72 -20.31
C TYR A 41 6.21 -6.75 -21.37
N PRO A 42 6.56 -5.46 -21.37
CA PRO A 42 7.43 -4.75 -20.42
C PRO A 42 6.71 -4.18 -19.19
N GLY A 43 5.38 -4.27 -19.12
CA GLY A 43 4.57 -3.70 -18.02
C GLY A 43 5.04 -4.14 -16.63
N ARG A 44 5.30 -5.44 -16.48
CA ARG A 44 5.88 -6.04 -15.26
C ARG A 44 7.20 -5.40 -14.85
N SER A 45 8.16 -5.28 -15.79
CA SER A 45 9.48 -4.72 -15.50
C SER A 45 9.40 -3.24 -15.12
N VAL A 46 8.56 -2.47 -15.83
CA VAL A 46 8.31 -1.05 -15.51
C VAL A 46 7.72 -0.92 -14.11
N PHE A 47 6.75 -1.77 -13.76
CA PHE A 47 6.17 -1.78 -12.43
C PHE A 47 7.20 -2.10 -11.34
N GLN A 48 7.93 -3.20 -11.50
CA GLN A 48 8.92 -3.68 -10.53
C GLN A 48 10.02 -2.64 -10.27
N LEU A 49 10.54 -1.99 -11.32
CA LEU A 49 11.52 -0.91 -11.17
C LEU A 49 10.93 0.29 -10.40
N LEU A 50 9.74 0.75 -10.80
CA LEU A 50 9.12 1.90 -10.16
C LEU A 50 8.72 1.63 -8.71
N ILE A 51 8.25 0.41 -8.38
CA ILE A 51 7.88 0.07 -7.00
C ILE A 51 9.13 -0.13 -6.14
N ALA A 52 10.24 -0.65 -6.69
CA ALA A 52 11.53 -0.71 -5.99
C ALA A 52 11.98 0.68 -5.50
N LEU A 53 11.87 1.70 -6.36
CA LEU A 53 12.22 3.08 -6.02
C LEU A 53 11.36 3.66 -4.89
N THR A 54 10.16 3.13 -4.66
CA THR A 54 9.28 3.55 -3.56
C THR A 54 9.57 2.83 -2.24
N ALA A 55 10.36 1.75 -2.25
CA ALA A 55 10.63 0.97 -1.05
C ALA A 55 11.45 1.75 0.00
N PRO A 56 12.55 2.46 -0.32
CA PRO A 56 13.31 3.20 0.68
C PRO A 56 12.50 4.30 1.37
N PRO A 57 11.76 5.18 0.66
CA PRO A 57 10.86 6.14 1.31
C PRO A 57 9.82 5.49 2.22
N ARG A 58 9.28 4.33 1.84
CA ARG A 58 8.29 3.60 2.64
C ARG A 58 8.90 3.00 3.91
N LEU A 59 10.13 2.50 3.86
CA LEU A 59 10.84 2.04 5.06
C LEU A 59 11.22 3.19 5.99
N LEU A 60 11.67 4.32 5.44
CA LEU A 60 11.95 5.53 6.20
C LEU A 60 10.71 6.06 6.93
N LEU A 61 9.53 5.96 6.30
CA LEU A 61 8.27 6.34 6.92
C LEU A 61 8.04 5.60 8.26
N HIS A 62 8.32 4.30 8.33
CA HIS A 62 8.17 3.52 9.58
C HIS A 62 9.20 3.93 10.63
N ILE A 63 10.44 4.23 10.21
CA ILE A 63 11.49 4.72 11.10
C ILE A 63 11.10 6.09 11.68
N PHE A 64 10.60 7.01 10.87
CA PHE A 64 10.18 8.33 11.32
C PHE A 64 9.00 8.25 12.29
N TRP A 65 8.02 7.38 12.02
CA TRP A 65 6.94 7.13 12.98
C TRP A 65 7.42 6.54 14.29
N TYR A 66 8.39 5.64 14.25
CA TYR A 66 9.03 5.10 15.44
C TYR A 66 9.68 6.21 16.26
N VAL A 67 10.51 7.06 15.64
CA VAL A 67 11.19 8.17 16.31
C VAL A 67 10.18 9.15 16.93
N LEU A 68 9.16 9.56 16.16
CA LEU A 68 8.12 10.49 16.62
C LEU A 68 7.31 9.97 17.82
N THR A 69 7.06 8.66 17.87
CA THR A 69 6.14 8.06 18.85
C THR A 69 6.88 7.43 20.04
N SER A 70 8.17 7.09 19.90
CA SER A 70 8.95 6.32 20.87
C SER A 70 8.96 6.93 22.27
N ARG A 71 9.04 8.26 22.39
CA ARG A 71 9.04 8.96 23.68
C ARG A 71 7.68 8.94 24.38
N ALA A 72 6.58 9.09 23.63
CA ALA A 72 5.24 9.20 24.18
C ALA A 72 4.55 7.84 24.40
N ALA A 73 4.87 6.84 23.56
CA ALA A 73 4.25 5.53 23.62
C ALA A 73 5.20 4.44 23.06
N PRO A 74 6.25 4.04 23.81
CA PRO A 74 7.32 3.19 23.31
C PRO A 74 6.83 1.83 22.78
N LYS A 75 5.94 1.15 23.52
CA LYS A 75 5.36 -0.14 23.09
C LYS A 75 4.57 -0.03 21.78
N ARG A 76 3.78 1.05 21.62
CA ARG A 76 3.00 1.27 20.39
C ARG A 76 3.89 1.67 19.23
N ALA A 77 4.95 2.44 19.47
CA ALA A 77 5.93 2.79 18.46
C ALA A 77 6.64 1.54 17.91
N GLN A 78 7.08 0.64 18.79
CA GLN A 78 7.69 -0.64 18.39
C GLN A 78 6.71 -1.51 17.59
N ALA A 79 5.47 -1.64 18.06
CA ALA A 79 4.44 -2.40 17.34
C ALA A 79 4.16 -1.80 15.95
N LEU A 80 4.00 -0.48 15.85
CA LEU A 80 3.77 0.22 14.59
C LEU A 80 4.94 0.00 13.61
N PHE A 81 6.18 0.08 14.09
CA PHE A 81 7.37 -0.18 13.28
C PHE A 81 7.38 -1.61 12.73
N TRP A 82 7.23 -2.62 13.59
CA TRP A 82 7.31 -4.02 13.16
C TRP A 82 6.14 -4.42 12.25
N ILE A 83 4.92 -4.00 12.57
CA ILE A 83 3.75 -4.26 11.72
C ILE A 83 3.91 -3.53 10.38
N GLY A 84 4.37 -2.27 10.38
CA GLY A 84 4.64 -1.50 9.16
C GLY A 84 5.74 -2.13 8.30
N PHE A 85 6.82 -2.61 8.93
CA PHE A 85 7.90 -3.33 8.27
C PHE A 85 7.40 -4.62 7.64
N LEU A 86 6.70 -5.47 8.40
CA LEU A 86 6.17 -6.74 7.90
C LEU A 86 5.14 -6.51 6.79
N ARG A 87 4.28 -5.48 6.91
CA ARG A 87 3.36 -5.04 5.84
C ARG A 87 4.14 -4.63 4.58
N THR A 88 5.26 -3.93 4.73
CA THR A 88 6.08 -3.52 3.57
C THR A 88 6.77 -4.71 2.93
N TRP A 89 7.23 -5.66 3.74
CA TRP A 89 7.82 -6.92 3.30
C TRP A 89 6.81 -7.77 2.53
N THR A 90 5.63 -8.02 3.07
CA THR A 90 4.58 -8.81 2.40
C THR A 90 4.07 -8.10 1.14
N CYS A 91 4.07 -6.76 1.12
CA CYS A 91 3.85 -5.98 -0.10
C CYS A 91 4.87 -6.35 -1.19
N GLY A 92 6.16 -6.33 -0.83
CA GLY A 92 7.24 -6.82 -1.70
C GLY A 92 7.01 -8.26 -2.18
N GLY A 93 6.52 -9.14 -1.31
CA GLY A 93 6.18 -10.52 -1.65
C GLY A 93 5.22 -10.64 -2.84
N TRP A 94 4.01 -10.08 -2.73
CA TRP A 94 2.98 -10.27 -3.77
C TRP A 94 3.23 -9.44 -5.04
N VAL A 95 4.01 -8.34 -4.96
CA VAL A 95 4.35 -7.52 -6.14
C VAL A 95 5.48 -8.10 -6.98
N TYR A 96 6.41 -8.86 -6.37
CA TYR A 96 7.52 -9.50 -7.09
C TYR A 96 7.23 -10.96 -7.45
N VAL A 97 6.57 -11.70 -6.56
CA VAL A 97 6.02 -13.03 -6.84
C VAL A 97 4.63 -12.83 -7.42
N THR A 98 4.55 -12.79 -8.74
CA THR A 98 3.31 -12.48 -9.46
C THR A 98 2.40 -13.70 -9.50
N SER A 99 1.09 -13.48 -9.64
CA SER A 99 0.10 -14.57 -9.75
C SER A 99 0.37 -15.55 -10.90
N GLY A 100 1.05 -15.10 -11.95
CA GLY A 100 1.49 -15.96 -13.06
C GLY A 100 2.74 -16.80 -12.78
N ASP A 101 3.53 -16.47 -11.75
CA ASP A 101 4.74 -17.21 -11.37
C ASP A 101 4.43 -18.28 -10.32
N ASP A 102 3.78 -17.87 -9.22
CA ASP A 102 3.35 -18.75 -8.13
C ASP A 102 2.10 -18.14 -7.47
N HIS A 103 0.94 -18.74 -7.74
CA HIS A 103 -0.35 -18.23 -7.30
C HIS A 103 -0.52 -18.34 -5.77
N ASP A 104 -0.02 -19.42 -5.16
CA ASP A 104 -0.21 -19.67 -3.73
C ASP A 104 0.62 -18.69 -2.89
N VAL A 105 1.89 -18.50 -3.26
CA VAL A 105 2.76 -17.52 -2.57
C VAL A 105 2.24 -16.10 -2.78
N HIS A 106 1.79 -15.76 -4.00
CA HIS A 106 1.19 -14.46 -4.30
C HIS A 106 0.01 -14.15 -3.37
N ASP A 107 -0.95 -15.08 -3.29
CA ASP A 107 -2.17 -14.90 -2.49
C ASP A 107 -1.87 -14.84 -0.99
N VAL A 108 -0.99 -15.71 -0.47
CA VAL A 108 -0.59 -15.68 0.93
C VAL A 108 0.05 -14.34 1.30
N MET A 109 0.93 -13.80 0.45
CA MET A 109 1.56 -12.51 0.67
C MET A 109 0.58 -11.34 0.57
N MET A 110 -0.36 -11.38 -0.38
CA MET A 110 -1.41 -10.38 -0.55
C MET A 110 -2.39 -10.37 0.64
N ILE A 111 -2.87 -11.53 1.08
CA ILE A 111 -3.77 -11.65 2.24
C ILE A 111 -3.03 -11.19 3.51
N SER A 112 -1.78 -11.62 3.69
CA SER A 112 -0.95 -11.18 4.82
C SER A 112 -0.78 -9.66 4.82
N TYR A 113 -0.56 -9.06 3.66
CA TYR A 113 -0.51 -7.60 3.48
C TYR A 113 -1.81 -6.92 3.94
N MET A 114 -2.96 -7.43 3.49
CA MET A 114 -4.27 -6.87 3.87
C MET A 114 -4.54 -7.02 5.37
N LEU A 115 -4.23 -8.18 5.95
CA LEU A 115 -4.41 -8.44 7.39
C LEU A 115 -3.52 -7.55 8.25
N LEU A 116 -2.27 -7.29 7.84
CA LEU A 116 -1.35 -6.38 8.54
C LEU A 116 -1.72 -4.91 8.36
N THR A 117 -2.45 -4.57 7.29
CA THR A 117 -2.90 -3.20 7.02
C THR A 117 -3.89 -2.70 8.07
N LEU A 118 -4.78 -3.56 8.59
CA LEU A 118 -5.73 -3.19 9.64
C LEU A 118 -5.05 -2.74 10.95
N PRO A 119 -4.23 -3.56 11.62
CA PRO A 119 -3.57 -3.15 12.85
C PRO A 119 -2.61 -1.98 12.60
N TYR A 120 -1.96 -1.90 11.43
CA TYR A 120 -1.13 -0.74 11.07
C TYR A 120 -1.94 0.56 11.05
N MET A 121 -3.03 0.61 10.29
CA MET A 121 -3.86 1.83 10.17
C MET A 121 -4.48 2.22 11.52
N LEU A 122 -4.97 1.25 12.30
CA LEU A 122 -5.54 1.51 13.61
C LEU A 122 -4.50 2.03 14.61
N LEU A 123 -3.32 1.40 14.69
CA LEU A 123 -2.25 1.88 15.56
C LEU A 123 -1.81 3.28 15.19
N LEU A 124 -1.66 3.56 13.89
CA LEU A 124 -1.24 4.88 13.42
C LEU A 124 -2.30 5.95 13.72
N ILE A 125 -3.60 5.65 13.57
CA ILE A 125 -4.68 6.54 14.02
C ILE A 125 -4.59 6.82 15.53
N GLN A 126 -4.27 5.80 16.34
CA GLN A 126 -4.15 5.93 17.80
C GLN A 126 -2.88 6.64 18.28
N THR A 127 -1.86 6.75 17.43
CA THR A 127 -0.62 7.45 17.74
C THR A 127 -0.54 8.82 17.07
N SER A 128 -1.40 9.09 16.08
CA SER A 128 -1.42 10.36 15.34
C SER A 128 -1.58 11.59 16.24
N ASP A 129 -2.37 11.51 17.31
CA ASP A 129 -2.58 12.59 18.29
C ASP A 129 -1.41 12.77 19.29
N LYS A 130 -0.45 11.84 19.28
CA LYS A 130 0.71 11.85 20.18
C LYS A 130 1.98 12.37 19.52
N SER A 131 1.88 12.84 18.28
CA SER A 131 3.02 13.46 17.60
C SER A 131 3.43 14.73 18.33
N MET A 132 4.56 14.67 19.04
CA MET A 132 5.08 15.75 19.89
C MET A 132 5.45 17.02 19.11
N PHE A 133 5.59 16.90 17.78
CA PHE A 133 6.19 17.93 16.93
C PHE A 133 5.14 18.77 16.20
N VAL A 134 3.87 18.33 16.13
CA VAL A 134 2.81 19.10 15.46
C VAL A 134 2.19 20.10 16.42
N HIS A 135 2.48 21.40 16.24
CA HIS A 135 2.02 22.45 17.15
C HIS A 135 0.53 22.82 17.03
N SER A 136 -0.17 22.39 15.98
CA SER A 136 -1.59 22.71 15.76
C SER A 136 -2.50 21.51 16.06
N ALA A 137 -3.18 21.56 17.21
CA ALA A 137 -4.16 20.55 17.62
C ALA A 137 -5.33 20.39 16.62
N LYS A 138 -5.77 21.50 16.00
CA LYS A 138 -6.83 21.49 14.98
C LYS A 138 -6.42 20.70 13.74
N THR A 139 -5.20 20.93 13.25
CA THR A 139 -4.66 20.23 12.08
C THR A 139 -4.53 18.73 12.35
N LEU A 140 -4.10 18.36 13.55
CA LEU A 140 -3.95 16.97 13.97
C LEU A 140 -5.30 16.24 14.06
N ALA A 141 -6.30 16.89 14.66
CA ALA A 141 -7.65 16.37 14.74
C ALA A 141 -8.27 16.17 13.35
N GLN A 142 -8.11 17.13 12.44
CA GLN A 142 -8.55 17.02 11.05
C GLN A 142 -7.85 15.86 10.32
N ASN A 143 -6.53 15.72 10.48
CA ASN A 143 -5.79 14.63 9.85
C ASN A 143 -6.24 13.26 10.38
N LYS A 144 -6.46 13.14 11.69
CA LYS A 144 -7.00 11.92 12.32
C LYS A 144 -8.38 11.56 11.78
N THR A 145 -9.27 12.52 11.58
CA THR A 145 -10.58 12.30 10.95
C THR A 145 -10.43 11.83 9.51
N ARG A 146 -9.53 12.43 8.72
CA ARG A 146 -9.23 11.98 7.35
C ARG A 146 -8.68 10.55 7.34
N ARG A 147 -7.74 10.21 8.24
CA ARG A 147 -7.21 8.84 8.38
C ARG A 147 -8.31 7.84 8.72
N LYS A 148 -9.22 8.18 9.64
CA LYS A 148 -10.38 7.34 9.96
C LYS A 148 -11.28 7.13 8.74
N LEU A 149 -11.59 8.20 8.00
CA LEU A 149 -12.39 8.10 6.79
C LEU A 149 -11.74 7.18 5.75
N VAL A 150 -10.46 7.37 5.44
CA VAL A 150 -9.73 6.55 4.48
C VAL A 150 -9.64 5.09 4.93
N CYS A 151 -9.37 4.86 6.22
CA CYS A 151 -9.40 3.53 6.82
C CYS A 151 -10.78 2.88 6.67
N SER A 152 -11.86 3.61 6.97
CA SER A 152 -13.22 3.12 6.80
C SER A 152 -13.56 2.82 5.33
N LEU A 153 -13.09 3.63 4.38
CA LEU A 153 -13.27 3.37 2.95
C LEU A 153 -12.49 2.14 2.49
N PHE A 154 -11.24 1.96 2.96
CA PHE A 154 -10.43 0.77 2.68
C PHE A 154 -11.14 -0.51 3.15
N PHE A 155 -11.52 -0.59 4.43
CA PHE A 155 -12.18 -1.78 4.95
C PHE A 155 -13.63 -1.93 4.46
N GLY A 156 -14.32 -0.83 4.16
CA GLY A 156 -15.65 -0.84 3.55
C GLY A 156 -15.66 -1.34 2.10
N ALA A 157 -14.55 -1.20 1.37
CA ALA A 157 -14.39 -1.73 0.03
C ALA A 157 -14.11 -3.25 -0.01
N ILE A 158 -13.66 -3.85 1.09
CA ILE A 158 -13.31 -5.29 1.13
C ILE A 158 -14.54 -6.21 0.99
N PRO A 159 -15.65 -6.05 1.74
CA PRO A 159 -16.82 -6.92 1.57
C PRO A 159 -17.38 -6.98 0.14
N PRO A 160 -17.63 -5.85 -0.56
CA PRO A 160 -18.09 -5.93 -1.94
C PRO A 160 -17.02 -6.52 -2.87
N MET A 161 -15.73 -6.25 -2.63
CA MET A 161 -14.65 -6.90 -3.38
C MET A 161 -14.73 -8.43 -3.26
N ILE A 162 -14.88 -8.97 -2.04
CA ILE A 162 -15.00 -10.42 -1.81
C ILE A 162 -16.25 -10.98 -2.48
N TYR A 163 -17.37 -10.26 -2.41
CA TYR A 163 -18.62 -10.67 -3.08
C TYR A 163 -18.43 -10.83 -4.60
N PHE A 164 -17.82 -9.83 -5.26
CA PHE A 164 -17.50 -9.93 -6.69
C PHE A 164 -16.36 -10.92 -6.97
N PHE A 165 -15.47 -11.17 -6.00
CA PHE A 165 -14.47 -12.22 -6.09
C PHE A 165 -15.12 -13.60 -6.26
N ILE A 166 -16.07 -13.92 -5.38
CA ILE A 166 -16.81 -15.19 -5.42
C ILE A 166 -17.63 -15.29 -6.71
N ASN A 167 -18.26 -14.21 -7.14
CA ASN A 167 -19.07 -14.22 -8.36
C ASN A 167 -18.26 -14.51 -9.62
N HIS A 168 -17.01 -14.04 -9.73
CA HIS A 168 -16.20 -14.35 -10.90
C HIS A 168 -15.50 -15.71 -10.80
N LYS A 169 -15.03 -16.13 -9.62
CA LYS A 169 -14.33 -17.43 -9.46
C LYS A 169 -15.27 -18.62 -9.38
N VAL A 170 -16.34 -18.52 -8.58
CA VAL A 170 -17.23 -19.64 -8.25
C VAL A 170 -18.47 -19.63 -9.15
N HIS A 171 -19.19 -18.50 -9.19
CA HIS A 171 -20.43 -18.39 -9.95
C HIS A 171 -20.22 -18.11 -11.44
N LYS A 172 -19.00 -17.74 -11.84
CA LYS A 172 -18.59 -17.50 -13.24
C LYS A 172 -19.53 -16.49 -13.94
N ILE A 173 -19.83 -15.39 -13.27
CA ILE A 173 -20.70 -14.34 -13.81
C ILE A 173 -19.85 -13.39 -14.66
N ALA A 174 -20.24 -13.18 -15.92
CA ALA A 174 -19.61 -12.21 -16.82
C ALA A 174 -19.67 -10.78 -16.25
N GLY A 175 -18.56 -10.04 -16.32
CA GLY A 175 -18.42 -8.67 -15.82
C GLY A 175 -18.16 -8.54 -14.31
N ALA A 176 -18.26 -9.65 -13.56
CA ALA A 176 -17.96 -9.66 -12.14
C ALA A 176 -16.47 -9.41 -11.87
N TYR A 177 -15.58 -9.86 -12.75
CA TYR A 177 -14.14 -9.64 -12.60
C TYR A 177 -13.76 -8.16 -12.78
N THR A 178 -14.35 -7.47 -13.76
CA THR A 178 -14.17 -6.02 -13.95
C THR A 178 -14.64 -5.24 -12.72
N THR A 179 -15.78 -5.61 -12.14
CA THR A 179 -16.29 -4.95 -10.92
C THR A 179 -15.37 -5.22 -9.72
N TYR A 180 -14.91 -6.46 -9.57
CA TYR A 180 -13.91 -6.84 -8.58
C TYR A 180 -12.61 -6.02 -8.73
N ALA A 181 -12.10 -5.87 -9.96
CA ALA A 181 -10.90 -5.11 -10.26
C ALA A 181 -11.01 -3.66 -9.77
N PHE A 182 -12.15 -2.99 -9.97
CA PHE A 182 -12.34 -1.62 -9.45
C PHE A 182 -12.13 -1.51 -7.94
N PHE A 183 -12.59 -2.51 -7.17
CA PHE A 183 -12.35 -2.52 -5.74
C PHE A 183 -10.89 -2.77 -5.38
N GLU A 184 -10.17 -3.66 -6.10
CA GLU A 184 -8.72 -3.81 -5.89
C GLU A 184 -7.97 -2.49 -6.12
N TRP A 185 -8.27 -1.80 -7.22
CA TRP A 185 -7.67 -0.51 -7.53
C TRP A 185 -8.04 0.55 -6.48
N ALA A 186 -9.28 0.53 -5.97
CA ALA A 186 -9.70 1.40 -4.87
C ALA A 186 -8.92 1.11 -3.59
N LEU A 187 -8.66 -0.15 -3.24
CA LEU A 187 -7.82 -0.52 -2.10
C LEU A 187 -6.40 0.04 -2.24
N ILE A 188 -5.78 -0.08 -3.41
CA ILE A 188 -4.46 0.52 -3.66
C ILE A 188 -4.49 2.05 -3.50
N LEU A 189 -5.54 2.71 -4.03
CA LEU A 189 -5.70 4.16 -3.89
C LEU A 189 -5.83 4.58 -2.42
N PHE A 190 -6.69 3.89 -1.65
CA PHE A 190 -6.91 4.19 -0.24
C PHE A 190 -5.66 3.91 0.60
N ASP A 191 -4.90 2.86 0.27
CA ASP A 191 -3.62 2.53 0.91
C ASP A 191 -2.59 3.66 0.75
N VAL A 192 -2.34 4.08 -0.49
CA VAL A 192 -1.41 5.16 -0.81
C VAL A 192 -1.90 6.48 -0.22
N MET A 193 -3.21 6.75 -0.28
CA MET A 193 -3.79 7.95 0.31
C MET A 193 -3.58 7.96 1.83
N PHE A 194 -3.75 6.84 2.53
CA PHE A 194 -3.54 6.76 3.98
C PHE A 194 -2.10 7.08 4.37
N ASP A 195 -1.13 6.49 3.67
CA ASP A 195 0.29 6.75 3.93
C ASP A 195 0.66 8.20 3.56
N SER A 196 0.07 8.78 2.51
CA SER A 196 0.28 10.19 2.11
C SER A 196 -0.13 11.21 3.19
N LEU A 197 -1.09 10.86 4.05
CA LEU A 197 -1.51 11.73 5.14
C LEU A 197 -0.37 11.95 6.17
N ALA A 198 0.67 11.09 6.17
CA ALA A 198 1.87 11.25 7.01
C ALA A 198 2.63 12.54 6.73
N MET A 199 2.49 13.11 5.53
CA MET A 199 3.09 14.39 5.19
C MET A 199 2.64 15.51 6.12
N VAL A 200 1.44 15.44 6.70
CA VAL A 200 0.95 16.47 7.64
C VAL A 200 1.73 16.41 8.94
N GLU A 201 1.97 15.22 9.48
CA GLU A 201 2.75 15.07 10.72
C GLU A 201 4.26 15.29 10.50
N PHE A 202 4.79 14.90 9.34
CA PHE A 202 6.21 15.02 9.02
C PHE A 202 6.67 16.43 8.66
N LYS A 203 5.74 17.36 8.36
CA LYS A 203 6.09 18.79 8.22
C LYS A 203 6.75 19.41 9.45
N ALA A 204 6.62 18.76 10.61
CA ALA A 204 7.25 19.19 11.84
C ALA A 204 8.65 18.59 12.07
N LEU A 205 9.10 17.68 11.20
CA LEU A 205 10.44 17.11 11.26
C LEU A 205 11.39 18.00 10.48
N ASP A 206 12.48 18.40 11.12
CA ASP A 206 13.64 19.00 10.47
C ASP A 206 14.80 17.99 10.52
N LEU A 207 15.34 17.64 9.34
CA LEU A 207 16.43 16.68 9.20
C LEU A 207 17.69 17.43 8.78
N SER A 208 18.58 17.66 9.75
CA SER A 208 19.88 18.28 9.50
C SER A 208 20.98 17.20 9.42
N ILE A 209 21.76 17.20 8.34
CA ILE A 209 22.98 16.40 8.20
C ILE A 209 24.16 17.30 8.59
N LEU A 210 24.83 16.99 9.70
CA LEU A 210 25.95 17.76 10.20
C LEU A 210 27.27 17.05 9.89
N PRO A 211 28.35 17.80 9.58
CA PRO A 211 29.67 17.21 9.44
C PRO A 211 30.11 16.58 10.77
N ALA A 212 30.82 15.46 10.70
CA ALA A 212 31.44 14.86 11.87
C ALA A 212 32.46 15.86 12.48
N LYS A 213 32.49 15.96 13.82
CA LYS A 213 33.56 16.70 14.51
C LYS A 213 34.89 15.98 14.24
N SER A 214 35.93 16.73 13.86
CA SER A 214 37.29 16.20 13.75
C SER A 214 37.78 15.72 15.13
N ASP A 215 38.50 14.60 15.17
CA ASP A 215 39.04 13.97 16.39
C ASP A 215 40.17 14.79 17.09
N GLU A 216 40.36 16.07 16.76
CA GLU A 216 41.49 16.93 17.22
C GLU A 216 41.37 17.45 18.67
N GLN A 217 40.62 16.78 19.55
CA GLN A 217 40.57 17.13 20.99
C GLN A 217 40.68 15.90 21.90
N ARG A 218 41.50 14.92 21.53
CA ARG A 218 41.99 13.87 22.43
C ARG A 218 43.50 13.99 22.62
N ASP A 219 43.93 15.07 23.25
CA ASP A 219 45.26 15.18 23.88
C ASP A 219 45.08 15.70 25.32
#